data_AF-A0A1Y4IXH0-F1
#
_entry.id   AF-A0A1Y4IXH0-F1
#
_cell.length_a   1.000
_cell.length_b   1.000
_cell.length_c   1.000
_cell.angle_alpha   90.00
_cell.angle_beta   90.00
_cell.angle_gamma   90.00
#
_symmetry.space_group_name_H-M   'P 1'
#
loop_
_entity.id
_entity.type
_entity.pdbx_description
1 polymer ?
#
loop_
_entity_poly.entity_id
_entity_poly.type
_entity_poly.pdbx_seq_one_letter_code
_entity_poly.pdbx_strand_id
1 'polypeptide(L)'
;MEQFFEHSDLGLGALTFQKGPGTIHCWTGRIADTEILFSIILNTSELQSANLDFIRSVLQNWREYLSKAEHEIQAQIGKSPEKFGLQRAPFPETEIPAEQPQFLFYDETEWGLHFEICTLPVGEPFGLMVEFSGDTPTDVYGLSEAEEIEADME
;
A
#
# COMPACT_ATOMS: atom_id res chain seq x y z
N MET A 1 -5.09 18.32 -12.10
CA MET A 1 -5.61 17.80 -13.38
C MET A 1 -5.05 16.40 -13.57
N GLU A 2 -5.87 15.37 -13.33
CA GLU A 2 -5.48 13.97 -13.55
C GLU A 2 -5.32 13.72 -15.05
N GLN A 3 -4.26 12.98 -15.41
CA GLN A 3 -3.99 12.62 -16.80
C GLN A 3 -3.98 11.11 -16.92
N PHE A 4 -4.72 10.57 -17.89
CA PHE A 4 -4.79 9.14 -18.16
C PHE A 4 -3.76 8.74 -19.20
N PHE A 5 -3.00 7.69 -18.91
CA PHE A 5 -1.98 7.15 -19.80
C PHE A 5 -2.20 5.64 -19.96
N GLU A 6 -2.34 5.19 -21.21
CA GLU A 6 -2.33 3.75 -21.52
C GLU A 6 -0.89 3.26 -21.59
N HIS A 7 -0.49 2.38 -20.67
CA HIS A 7 0.84 1.77 -20.61
C HIS A 7 0.76 0.25 -20.86
N SER A 8 -0.05 -0.14 -21.87
CA SER A 8 -0.26 -1.52 -22.27
C SER A 8 1.03 -2.23 -22.70
N ASP A 9 1.98 -1.48 -23.27
CA ASP A 9 3.33 -1.93 -23.61
C ASP A 9 4.19 -2.29 -22.38
N LEU A 10 3.89 -1.68 -21.23
CA LEU A 10 4.58 -1.96 -19.97
C LEU A 10 3.93 -3.10 -19.18
N GLY A 11 2.80 -3.64 -19.66
CA GLY A 11 2.11 -4.76 -18.99
C GLY A 11 1.48 -4.41 -17.65
N LEU A 12 1.28 -3.10 -17.37
CA LEU A 12 0.65 -2.60 -16.14
C LEU A 12 -0.80 -2.13 -16.36
N GLY A 13 -1.28 -2.16 -17.61
CA GLY A 13 -2.61 -1.65 -17.96
C GLY A 13 -2.66 -0.13 -18.07
N ALA A 14 -3.86 0.44 -17.87
CA ALA A 14 -4.06 1.89 -17.84
C ALA A 14 -3.64 2.45 -16.48
N LEU A 15 -2.88 3.56 -16.51
CA LEU A 15 -2.44 4.27 -15.32
C LEU A 15 -2.96 5.71 -15.35
N THR A 16 -3.35 6.22 -14.19
CA THR A 16 -3.61 7.63 -13.97
C THR A 16 -2.39 8.27 -13.33
N PHE A 17 -1.97 9.40 -13.87
CA PHE A 17 -0.86 10.17 -13.33
C PHE A 17 -1.35 11.34 -12.48
N GLN A 18 -0.72 11.50 -11.32
CA GLN A 18 -0.88 12.64 -10.43
C GLN A 18 0.48 13.17 -10.01
N LYS A 19 0.66 14.49 -10.11
CA LYS A 19 1.82 15.17 -9.51
C LYS A 19 1.54 15.39 -8.02
N GLY A 20 2.39 14.83 -7.16
CA GLY A 20 2.36 15.04 -5.72
C GLY A 20 3.15 16.29 -5.29
N PRO A 21 3.31 16.51 -3.98
CA PRO A 21 4.11 17.61 -3.46
C PRO A 21 5.59 17.45 -3.83
N GLY A 22 6.26 18.60 -4.04
CA GLY A 22 7.69 18.63 -4.36
C GLY A 22 8.04 17.89 -5.65
N THR A 23 8.88 16.87 -5.53
CA THR A 23 9.34 16.00 -6.64
C THR A 23 8.55 14.71 -6.75
N ILE A 24 7.53 14.50 -5.91
CA ILE A 24 6.74 13.26 -5.92
C ILE A 24 5.86 13.23 -7.16
N HIS A 25 5.89 12.10 -7.84
CA HIS A 25 5.02 11.77 -8.96
C HIS A 25 4.40 10.41 -8.69
N CYS A 26 3.12 10.25 -8.99
CA CYS A 26 2.36 9.03 -8.70
C CYS A 26 1.66 8.52 -9.95
N TRP A 27 1.77 7.21 -10.20
CA TRP A 27 1.06 6.48 -11.25
C TRP A 27 0.21 5.44 -10.58
N THR A 28 -1.11 5.64 -10.63
CA THR A 28 -2.07 4.72 -10.02
C THR A 28 -2.73 3.89 -11.09
N GLY A 29 -2.67 2.57 -10.91
CA GLY A 29 -3.36 1.60 -11.73
C GLY A 29 -4.28 0.71 -10.90
N ARG A 30 -4.91 -0.24 -11.59
CA ARG A 30 -5.78 -1.25 -11.00
C ARG A 30 -5.28 -2.62 -11.40
N ILE A 31 -5.22 -3.55 -10.45
CA ILE A 31 -4.87 -4.93 -10.73
C ILE A 31 -5.98 -5.55 -11.59
N ALA A 32 -5.59 -6.18 -12.70
CA ALA A 32 -6.51 -6.75 -13.67
C ALA A 32 -7.59 -7.63 -13.01
N ASP A 33 -8.85 -7.44 -13.43
CA ASP A 33 -10.02 -8.16 -12.94
C ASP A 33 -10.32 -8.01 -11.43
N THR A 34 -9.82 -6.95 -10.80
CA THR A 34 -10.08 -6.61 -9.39
C THR A 34 -10.36 -5.11 -9.23
N GLU A 35 -10.88 -4.70 -8.07
CA GLU A 35 -10.95 -3.28 -7.68
C GLU A 35 -9.72 -2.82 -6.87
N ILE A 36 -8.70 -3.68 -6.72
CA ILE A 36 -7.50 -3.38 -5.93
C ILE A 36 -6.61 -2.43 -6.72
N LEU A 37 -6.24 -1.32 -6.07
CA LEU A 37 -5.36 -0.31 -6.64
C LEU A 37 -3.89 -0.65 -6.39
N PHE A 38 -3.05 -0.12 -7.26
CA PHE A 38 -1.62 -0.01 -6.99
C PHE A 38 -1.12 1.36 -7.41
N SER A 39 -0.11 1.87 -6.71
CA SER A 39 0.55 3.13 -7.04
C SER A 39 2.05 2.94 -7.12
N ILE A 40 2.65 3.51 -8.16
CA ILE A 40 4.10 3.65 -8.30
C ILE A 40 4.42 5.10 -7.97
N ILE A 41 5.30 5.32 -7.01
CA ILE A 41 5.62 6.64 -6.45
C ILE A 41 7.10 6.90 -6.73
N LEU A 42 7.40 7.96 -7.49
CA LEU A 42 8.75 8.27 -7.94
C LEU A 42 9.09 9.74 -7.70
N ASN A 43 10.38 10.03 -7.57
CA ASN A 43 10.90 11.39 -7.53
C ASN A 43 11.10 12.03 -8.92
N THR A 44 10.64 11.37 -9.98
CA THR A 44 10.75 11.78 -11.38
C THR A 44 9.50 11.37 -12.13
N SER A 45 9.12 12.10 -13.19
CA SER A 45 8.03 11.73 -14.10
C SER A 45 8.34 10.52 -15.00
N GLU A 46 9.56 9.99 -14.93
CA GLU A 46 10.03 8.89 -15.78
C GLU A 46 9.64 7.53 -15.20
N LEU A 47 8.45 7.03 -15.55
CA LEU A 47 7.95 5.72 -15.08
C LEU A 47 8.92 4.55 -15.35
N GLN A 48 9.72 4.63 -16.43
CA GLN A 48 10.74 3.63 -16.77
C GLN A 48 11.90 3.54 -15.78
N SER A 49 12.05 4.51 -14.89
CA SER A 49 13.03 4.44 -13.80
C SER A 49 12.62 3.47 -12.69
N ALA A 50 11.33 3.11 -12.61
CA ALA A 50 10.85 2.11 -11.67
C ALA A 50 11.29 0.70 -12.09
N ASN A 51 11.40 -0.20 -11.11
CA ASN A 51 11.64 -1.61 -11.38
C ASN A 51 10.36 -2.32 -11.86
N LEU A 52 9.98 -2.08 -13.12
CA LEU A 52 8.73 -2.57 -13.71
C LEU A 52 8.64 -4.10 -13.73
N ASP A 53 9.77 -4.81 -13.86
CA ASP A 53 9.82 -6.28 -13.77
C ASP A 53 9.42 -6.77 -12.38
N PHE A 54 9.97 -6.16 -11.33
CA PHE A 54 9.62 -6.48 -9.96
C PHE A 54 8.15 -6.16 -9.65
N ILE A 55 7.70 -4.95 -10.00
CA ILE A 55 6.32 -4.52 -9.80
C ILE A 55 5.35 -5.50 -10.48
N ARG A 56 5.61 -5.87 -11.73
CA ARG A 56 4.79 -6.87 -12.43
C ARG A 56 4.78 -8.22 -11.72
N SER A 57 5.93 -8.68 -11.23
CA SER A 57 6.02 -9.93 -10.46
C SER A 57 5.17 -9.88 -9.19
N VAL A 58 5.19 -8.76 -8.45
CA VAL A 58 4.37 -8.57 -7.25
C VAL A 58 2.89 -8.58 -7.62
N LEU A 59 2.49 -7.78 -8.62
CA LEU A 59 1.10 -7.66 -9.06
C LEU A 59 0.54 -8.96 -9.65
N GLN A 60 1.35 -9.79 -10.32
CA GLN A 60 0.92 -11.12 -10.79
C GLN A 60 0.65 -12.10 -9.64
N ASN A 61 1.33 -11.92 -8.50
CA ASN A 61 1.21 -12.76 -7.32
C ASN A 61 0.48 -12.04 -6.16
N TRP A 62 -0.33 -11.03 -6.47
CA TRP A 62 -0.94 -10.14 -5.46
C TRP A 62 -1.68 -10.87 -4.35
N ARG A 63 -2.33 -12.00 -4.65
CA ARG A 63 -3.05 -12.82 -3.65
C ARG A 63 -2.12 -13.40 -2.59
N GLU A 64 -0.92 -13.83 -3.00
CA GLU A 64 0.09 -14.33 -2.08
C GLU A 64 0.54 -13.22 -1.14
N TYR A 65 0.82 -12.05 -1.70
CA TYR A 65 1.27 -10.89 -0.94
C TYR A 65 0.22 -10.33 0.00
N LEU A 66 -1.04 -10.26 -0.43
CA LEU A 66 -2.17 -9.91 0.42
C LEU A 66 -2.28 -10.88 1.60
N SER A 67 -2.19 -12.19 1.33
CA SER A 67 -2.22 -13.20 2.39
C SER A 67 -1.02 -13.07 3.36
N LYS A 68 0.19 -12.78 2.85
CA LYS A 68 1.36 -12.51 3.70
C LYS A 68 1.14 -11.31 4.60
N ALA A 69 0.58 -10.23 4.06
CA ALA A 69 0.27 -9.02 4.83
C ALA A 69 -0.75 -9.30 5.94
N GLU A 70 -1.85 -9.98 5.62
CA GLU A 70 -2.88 -10.38 6.59
C GLU A 70 -2.30 -11.23 7.73
N HIS A 71 -1.47 -12.23 7.42
CA HIS A 71 -0.80 -13.05 8.43
C HIS A 71 0.16 -12.23 9.30
N GLU A 72 0.91 -11.29 8.72
CA GLU A 72 1.84 -10.47 9.49
C GLU A 72 1.08 -9.52 10.43
N ILE A 73 -0.02 -8.92 9.99
CA ILE A 73 -0.91 -8.10 10.84
C ILE A 73 -1.35 -8.90 12.07
N GLN A 74 -1.87 -10.12 11.86
CA GLN A 74 -2.28 -11.00 12.95
C GLN A 74 -1.11 -11.37 13.88
N ALA A 75 0.05 -11.70 13.29
CA ALA A 75 1.23 -12.07 14.06
C ALA A 75 1.73 -10.91 14.94
N GLN A 76 1.74 -9.68 14.42
CA GLN A 76 2.18 -8.51 15.17
C GLN A 76 1.19 -8.12 16.27
N ILE A 77 -0.12 -8.15 15.99
CA ILE A 77 -1.15 -7.95 17.01
C ILE A 77 -1.04 -8.99 18.13
N GLY A 78 -0.82 -10.26 17.79
CA GLY A 78 -0.64 -11.34 18.77
C GLY A 78 0.62 -11.18 19.63
N LYS A 79 1.71 -10.68 19.04
CA LYS A 79 2.99 -10.44 19.75
C LYS A 79 2.92 -9.21 20.66
N SER A 80 2.28 -8.14 20.23
CA SER A 80 2.31 -6.83 20.91
C SER A 80 0.99 -6.06 20.77
N PRO A 81 -0.11 -6.55 21.37
CA PRO A 81 -1.44 -5.94 21.21
C PRO A 81 -1.49 -4.48 21.68
N GLU A 82 -0.68 -4.12 22.68
CA GLU A 82 -0.56 -2.74 23.18
C GLU A 82 -0.06 -1.75 22.13
N LYS A 83 0.79 -2.19 21.17
CA LYS A 83 1.23 -1.34 20.06
C LYS A 83 0.08 -0.96 19.14
N PHE A 84 -1.00 -1.73 19.15
CA PHE A 84 -2.20 -1.53 18.35
C PHE A 84 -3.36 -0.92 19.16
N GLY A 85 -3.09 -0.41 20.36
CA GLY A 85 -4.11 0.20 21.23
C GLY A 85 -5.01 -0.81 21.94
N LEU A 86 -4.66 -2.10 21.95
CA LEU A 86 -5.46 -3.16 22.58
C LEU A 86 -4.96 -3.45 24.00
N GLN A 87 -5.88 -3.60 24.97
CA GLN A 87 -5.55 -3.81 26.39
C GLN A 87 -5.24 -5.28 26.79
N ARG A 88 -4.92 -6.15 25.81
CA ARG A 88 -4.74 -7.63 25.86
C ARG A 88 -5.99 -8.48 25.62
N ALA A 89 -5.69 -9.71 25.17
CA ALA A 89 -6.47 -10.72 24.45
C ALA A 89 -7.90 -11.10 24.91
N PRO A 90 -8.69 -11.75 24.01
CA PRO A 90 -8.33 -12.13 22.64
C PRO A 90 -8.92 -11.21 21.58
N PHE A 91 -8.07 -10.74 20.67
CA PHE A 91 -8.49 -10.31 19.36
C PHE A 91 -8.84 -11.58 18.55
N PRO A 92 -9.97 -11.63 17.82
CA PRO A 92 -10.35 -12.82 17.07
C PRO A 92 -9.29 -13.12 16.00
N GLU A 93 -8.69 -14.32 16.04
CA GLU A 93 -7.67 -14.77 15.08
C GLU A 93 -8.18 -14.88 13.64
N THR A 94 -9.50 -14.77 13.41
CA THR A 94 -10.13 -15.02 12.11
C THR A 94 -10.54 -13.76 11.36
N GLU A 95 -10.53 -12.59 12.00
CA GLU A 95 -10.89 -11.33 11.35
C GLU A 95 -9.64 -10.45 11.22
N ILE A 96 -9.42 -9.90 10.03
CA ILE A 96 -8.39 -8.90 9.81
C ILE A 96 -9.01 -7.53 10.08
N PRO A 97 -8.43 -6.70 10.95
CA PRO A 97 -8.98 -5.37 11.27
C PRO A 97 -8.74 -4.34 10.17
N ALA A 98 -8.51 -4.77 8.94
CA ALA A 98 -8.00 -3.94 7.86
C ALA A 98 -8.64 -4.35 6.52
N GLU A 99 -9.09 -3.35 5.74
CA GLU A 99 -9.77 -3.54 4.46
C GLU A 99 -9.28 -2.53 3.42
N GLN A 100 -9.71 -2.69 2.17
CA GLN A 100 -9.34 -1.84 1.02
C GLN A 100 -7.82 -1.74 0.82
N PRO A 101 -7.18 -2.85 0.43
CA PRO A 101 -5.75 -2.87 0.19
C PRO A 101 -5.37 -2.08 -1.06
N GLN A 102 -4.26 -1.36 -0.99
CA GLN A 102 -3.58 -0.71 -2.10
C GLN A 102 -2.07 -1.02 -2.03
N PHE A 103 -1.51 -1.47 -3.16
CA PHE A 103 -0.08 -1.74 -3.28
C PHE A 103 0.67 -0.43 -3.55
N LEU A 104 1.73 -0.14 -2.80
CA LEU A 104 2.51 1.09 -2.91
C LEU A 104 3.97 0.75 -3.21
N PHE A 105 4.45 1.15 -4.39
CA PHE A 105 5.84 0.93 -4.80
C PHE A 105 6.58 2.26 -4.79
N TYR A 106 7.64 2.39 -3.99
CA TYR A 106 8.36 3.65 -3.82
C TYR A 106 9.88 3.53 -4.05
N ASP A 107 10.46 2.32 -4.04
CA ASP A 107 11.87 2.06 -4.35
C ASP A 107 12.05 0.76 -5.16
N GLU A 108 13.29 0.35 -5.44
CA GLU A 108 13.63 -0.81 -6.29
C GLU A 108 12.99 -2.12 -5.80
N THR A 109 13.04 -2.38 -4.50
CA THR A 109 12.51 -3.62 -3.88
C THR A 109 11.79 -3.38 -2.55
N GLU A 110 11.75 -2.14 -2.08
CA GLU A 110 10.97 -1.75 -0.92
C GLU A 110 9.62 -1.22 -1.40
N TRP A 111 8.56 -1.77 -0.80
CA TRP A 111 7.18 -1.50 -1.18
C TRP A 111 6.27 -1.85 0.00
N GLY A 112 5.06 -1.31 0.00
CA GLY A 112 4.11 -1.50 1.07
C GLY A 112 2.73 -1.90 0.57
N LEU A 113 1.91 -2.37 1.50
CA LEU A 113 0.49 -2.62 1.30
C LEU A 113 -0.26 -1.80 2.34
N HIS A 114 -0.95 -0.77 1.85
CA HIS A 114 -1.75 0.14 2.65
C HIS A 114 -3.19 -0.35 2.66
N PHE A 115 -3.75 -0.52 3.85
CA PHE A 115 -5.17 -0.78 4.04
C PHE A 115 -5.82 0.51 4.50
N GLU A 116 -6.63 1.11 3.63
CA GLU A 116 -7.26 2.42 3.89
C GLU A 116 -8.18 2.38 5.11
N ILE A 117 -8.92 1.27 5.28
CA ILE A 117 -9.82 1.09 6.41
C ILE A 117 -9.12 0.25 7.46
N CYS A 118 -9.06 0.75 8.69
CA CYS A 118 -8.62 -0.01 9.84
C CYS A 118 -9.54 0.21 11.06
N THR A 119 -9.89 -0.87 11.76
CA THR A 119 -10.76 -0.81 12.96
C THR A 119 -9.97 -0.67 14.27
N LEU A 120 -8.64 -0.63 14.20
CA LEU A 120 -7.77 -0.45 15.35
C LEU A 120 -7.50 1.05 15.56
N PRO A 121 -7.37 1.52 16.82
CA PRO A 121 -7.11 2.92 17.12
C PRO A 121 -5.87 3.51 16.42
N VAL A 122 -4.83 2.70 16.24
CA VAL A 122 -3.60 3.14 15.57
C VAL A 122 -3.78 3.37 14.07
N GLY A 123 -4.81 2.79 13.48
CA GLY A 123 -5.12 2.95 12.07
C GLY A 123 -6.13 4.06 11.79
N GLU A 124 -6.64 4.78 12.78
CA GLU A 124 -7.53 5.91 12.52
C GLU A 124 -6.75 7.22 12.36
N PRO A 125 -7.06 8.07 11.34
CA PRO A 125 -8.07 7.87 10.30
C PRO A 125 -7.51 7.26 9.00
N PHE A 126 -6.19 7.11 8.88
CA PHE A 126 -5.51 6.89 7.60
C PHE A 126 -5.21 5.43 7.26
N GLY A 127 -5.61 4.49 8.10
CA GLY A 127 -5.44 3.06 7.88
C GLY A 127 -4.15 2.46 8.44
N LEU A 128 -3.81 1.28 7.93
CA LEU A 128 -2.67 0.46 8.39
C LEU A 128 -1.71 0.21 7.23
N MET A 129 -0.40 0.26 7.49
CA MET A 129 0.64 -0.07 6.52
C MET A 129 1.32 -1.38 6.89
N VAL A 130 1.54 -2.23 5.88
CA VAL A 130 2.45 -3.38 5.96
C VAL A 130 3.61 -3.15 5.00
N GLU A 131 4.83 -3.08 5.53
CA GLU A 131 6.02 -2.88 4.71
C GLU A 131 6.64 -4.20 4.29
N PHE A 132 7.22 -4.22 3.09
CA PHE A 132 7.91 -5.37 2.50
C PHE A 132 9.31 -4.98 2.04
N SER A 133 10.24 -5.91 2.23
CA SER A 133 11.53 -5.92 1.55
C SER A 133 11.60 -7.16 0.67
N GLY A 134 11.54 -6.95 -0.65
CA GLY A 134 11.40 -8.05 -1.60
C GLY A 134 10.10 -8.83 -1.40
N ASP A 135 10.20 -10.05 -0.89
CA ASP A 135 9.06 -10.97 -0.72
C ASP A 135 8.58 -11.14 0.74
N THR A 136 9.25 -10.45 1.67
CA THR A 136 9.12 -10.66 3.11
C THR A 136 8.54 -9.41 3.77
N PRO A 137 7.43 -9.53 4.52
CA PRO A 137 6.92 -8.41 5.30
C PRO A 137 7.87 -8.11 6.46
N THR A 138 8.16 -6.83 6.69
CA THR A 138 9.18 -6.37 7.64
C THR A 138 8.59 -5.60 8.81
N ASP A 139 7.47 -4.89 8.60
CA ASP A 139 6.83 -4.13 9.66
C ASP A 139 5.32 -3.94 9.44
N VAL A 140 4.60 -3.65 10.52
CA VAL A 140 3.17 -3.29 10.51
C VAL A 140 2.97 -2.13 11.46
N TYR A 141 2.47 -1.02 10.94
CA TYR A 141 2.20 0.16 11.75
C TYR A 141 0.95 0.90 11.28
N GLY A 142 0.31 1.57 12.22
CA GLY A 142 -0.83 2.42 11.96
C GLY A 142 -0.41 3.79 11.46
N LEU A 143 -1.26 4.40 10.64
CA LEU A 143 -1.01 5.72 10.05
C LEU A 143 -1.69 6.85 10.85
N SER A 144 -2.08 6.63 12.11
CA SER A 144 -2.77 7.64 12.93
C SER A 144 -2.01 8.95 13.13
N GLU A 145 -0.67 8.90 13.07
CA GLU A 145 0.20 10.08 13.21
C GLU A 145 0.57 10.71 11.86
N ALA A 146 0.06 10.18 10.74
CA ALA A 146 0.29 10.79 9.43
C ALA A 146 -0.39 12.17 9.38
N GLU A 147 0.29 13.17 8.83
CA GLU A 147 -0.31 14.48 8.59
C GLU A 147 -1.16 14.42 7.31
N GLU A 148 -2.39 14.93 7.38
CA GLU A 148 -3.20 15.16 6.20
C GLU A 148 -2.50 16.20 5.33
N ILE A 149 -2.21 15.84 4.08
CA ILE A 149 -1.69 16.83 3.13
C ILE A 149 -2.87 17.71 2.74
N GLU A 150 -2.94 18.93 3.28
CA GLU A 150 -3.90 19.94 2.83
C GLU A 150 -3.72 20.13 1.31
N ALA A 151 -4.69 19.66 0.52
CA ALA A 151 -4.74 19.98 -0.89
C ALA A 151 -5.09 21.47 -1.00
N ASP A 152 -4.08 22.32 -1.24
CA ASP A 152 -4.31 23.68 -1.68
C ASP A 152 -5.20 23.63 -2.94
N MET A 153 -6.49 23.88 -2.75
CA MET A 153 -7.46 24.06 -3.81
C MET A 153 -7.24 25.45 -4.42
N GLU A 154 -6.31 25.56 -5.37
CA GLU A 154 -6.26 26.68 -6.33
C GLU A 154 -6.91 26.31 -7.68
#